data_AF-A0A2N7JRL3-F1
#
_entry.id   AF-A0A2N7JRL3-F1
#
_cell.length_a   1.000
_cell.length_b   1.000
_cell.length_c   1.000
_cell.angle_alpha   90.00
_cell.angle_beta   90.00
_cell.angle_gamma   90.00
#
_symmetry.space_group_name_H-M   'P 1'
#
loop_
_entity.id
_entity.type
_entity.pdbx_description
1 polymer ?
#
loop_
_entity_poly.entity_id
_entity_poly.type
_entity_poly.pdbx_seq_one_letter_code
_entity_poly.pdbx_strand_id
1 'polypeptide(L)'
;MNFTQVTSLIIMGLSVAACGGGGGSSSPNSKSSTGTGSPAPKTTTTSVTNTISNMTVPALVGQSADIIPMSNNVAHVVHGLMFVQSAQRGQAIPDNAWLNLDLSTDLDLAYGGDISLVDIMMPKPTVIQQGAIARCYSANNLTVKQEGRKLYIDGVISEYETVTNRLAGNKVVSSCSGNKLSEFTFTNSVMNEALLVEAIDSVSYEDLSKSGQVFLPTYQFTALVYEHNLRKSHGDAWAIMQNEYINDAAKELGNHLFKQSLNTIDIDISPLTSEALIDFNSLDKSQLLIGTIWGSPGAGIADKRWCKIVNFPDNSHVDTIKYQTVIAVNCARSTKRWCDTKHNINASDAAAPVAWSDSAAKSAKTTADAEKLNSKVTKAQSNLSNVSPVRSYSAITPLFGDGYPQTNTVFNQTNNAGSGSQTGRVTSCQDIMDPSHTEIGIGYSSTPVLGSAKYSIQDFWTHELR
;
A
#
# COMPACT_ATOMS: atom_id res chain seq x y z
N MET A 1 46.23 10.92 19.17
CA MET A 1 47.48 11.21 18.43
C MET A 1 47.43 10.42 17.13
N ASN A 2 47.75 11.12 16.03
CA ASN A 2 47.65 10.70 14.62
C ASN A 2 48.45 9.43 14.28
N PHE A 3 48.12 8.87 13.10
CA PHE A 3 48.96 8.20 12.08
C PHE A 3 48.10 7.07 11.43
N THR A 4 47.97 6.84 10.12
CA THR A 4 48.53 7.43 8.88
C THR A 4 47.68 6.89 7.71
N GLN A 5 47.52 7.67 6.63
CA GLN A 5 47.18 7.13 5.32
C GLN A 5 48.38 6.39 4.71
N VAL A 6 48.15 5.29 3.99
CA VAL A 6 48.96 4.92 2.82
C VAL A 6 48.00 4.44 1.71
N THR A 7 48.03 5.18 0.61
CA THR A 7 47.41 4.91 -0.68
C THR A 7 48.13 3.78 -1.42
N SER A 8 47.39 3.05 -2.26
CA SER A 8 47.99 2.40 -3.43
C SER A 8 47.03 2.46 -4.61
N LEU A 9 47.64 2.78 -5.74
CA LEU A 9 47.12 3.24 -7.02
C LEU A 9 47.65 2.24 -8.05
N ILE A 10 46.79 1.55 -8.81
CA ILE A 10 47.20 0.80 -10.01
C ILE A 10 46.17 0.98 -11.14
N ILE A 11 46.49 1.95 -11.99
CA ILE A 11 46.62 1.94 -13.47
C ILE A 11 45.52 1.35 -14.36
N MET A 12 45.13 2.22 -15.29
CA MET A 12 44.29 2.11 -16.48
C MET A 12 44.70 1.02 -17.48
N GLY A 13 43.68 0.42 -18.12
CA GLY A 13 43.79 -0.24 -19.43
C GLY A 13 42.65 0.19 -20.33
N LEU A 14 42.85 1.25 -21.12
CA LEU A 14 42.04 1.57 -22.30
C LEU A 14 42.53 0.73 -23.48
N SER A 15 41.60 0.14 -24.23
CA SER A 15 41.84 -0.24 -25.62
C SER A 15 40.62 0.16 -26.45
N VAL A 16 40.79 1.26 -27.18
CA VAL A 16 39.96 1.66 -28.32
C VAL A 16 40.69 1.20 -29.57
N ALA A 17 39.98 0.52 -30.47
CA ALA A 17 40.36 0.45 -31.88
C ALA A 17 39.08 0.56 -32.71
N ALA A 18 39.09 1.50 -33.66
CA ALA A 18 38.01 1.79 -34.57
C ALA A 18 38.38 1.41 -36.02
N CYS A 19 37.32 1.27 -36.83
CA CYS A 19 37.22 1.32 -38.29
C CYS A 19 37.55 0.09 -39.15
N GLY A 20 36.60 -0.24 -40.04
CA GLY A 20 36.84 -0.92 -41.32
C GLY A 20 35.74 -1.89 -41.74
N GLY A 21 34.88 -1.51 -42.70
CA GLY A 21 33.75 -2.31 -43.18
C GLY A 21 34.03 -3.23 -44.39
N GLY A 22 32.96 -3.93 -44.81
CA GLY A 22 32.79 -4.43 -46.19
C GLY A 22 32.71 -5.95 -46.40
N GLY A 23 31.48 -6.48 -46.48
CA GLY A 23 31.00 -7.42 -47.52
C GLY A 23 31.45 -8.91 -47.52
N GLY A 24 30.47 -9.81 -47.68
CA GLY A 24 30.66 -11.07 -48.41
C GLY A 24 30.26 -12.38 -47.71
N SER A 25 29.02 -12.79 -47.95
CA SER A 25 28.40 -14.13 -47.88
C SER A 25 29.30 -15.39 -47.78
N SER A 26 28.99 -16.28 -46.82
CA SER A 26 28.64 -17.70 -47.04
C SER A 26 28.37 -18.44 -45.71
N SER A 27 27.23 -19.13 -45.63
CA SER A 27 26.94 -20.25 -44.70
C SER A 27 27.56 -21.56 -45.24
N PRO A 28 27.64 -22.71 -44.52
CA PRO A 28 26.92 -23.08 -43.29
C PRO A 28 27.69 -23.89 -42.21
N ASN A 29 26.99 -24.07 -41.07
CA ASN A 29 27.03 -25.18 -40.09
C ASN A 29 28.21 -25.33 -39.11
N SER A 30 27.93 -25.09 -37.83
CA SER A 30 27.93 -26.14 -36.80
C SER A 30 27.33 -25.66 -35.47
N LYS A 31 26.59 -26.57 -34.82
CA LYS A 31 25.82 -26.42 -33.57
C LYS A 31 26.69 -26.06 -32.36
N SER A 32 26.25 -25.10 -31.54
CA SER A 32 26.39 -25.16 -30.08
C SER A 32 25.33 -24.31 -29.40
N SER A 33 24.50 -24.96 -28.59
CA SER A 33 23.48 -24.36 -27.73
C SER A 33 24.12 -23.72 -26.49
N THR A 34 23.97 -22.42 -26.32
CA THR A 34 24.16 -21.73 -25.03
C THR A 34 22.88 -21.00 -24.69
N GLY A 35 22.15 -21.54 -23.72
CA GLY A 35 21.00 -20.88 -23.12
C GLY A 35 21.46 -19.67 -22.32
N THR A 36 20.94 -18.50 -22.66
CA THR A 36 21.00 -17.30 -21.85
C THR A 36 20.04 -17.46 -20.66
N GLY A 37 20.58 -17.84 -19.51
CA GLY A 37 19.88 -17.77 -18.23
C GLY A 37 19.77 -16.32 -17.75
N SER A 38 18.55 -15.90 -17.40
CA SER A 38 18.30 -14.65 -16.67
C SER A 38 19.07 -14.64 -15.33
N PRO A 39 19.61 -13.48 -14.90
CA PRO A 39 20.31 -13.41 -13.62
C PRO A 39 19.31 -13.54 -12.47
N ALA A 40 19.49 -14.55 -11.63
CA ALA A 40 18.82 -14.68 -10.35
C ALA A 40 19.36 -13.62 -9.35
N PRO A 41 18.52 -13.03 -8.49
CA PRO A 41 18.96 -12.06 -7.50
C PRO A 41 19.92 -12.69 -6.49
N LYS A 42 21.03 -12.01 -6.18
CA LYS A 42 21.95 -12.39 -5.12
C LYS A 42 21.38 -11.98 -3.77
N THR A 43 21.05 -12.97 -2.93
CA THR A 43 20.79 -12.80 -1.50
C THR A 43 22.06 -12.35 -0.79
N THR A 44 22.07 -11.11 -0.30
CA THR A 44 23.12 -10.64 0.63
C THR A 44 22.45 -10.22 1.92
N THR A 45 22.63 -11.03 2.96
CA THR A 45 22.09 -10.86 4.31
C THR A 45 23.00 -9.94 5.11
N THR A 46 22.49 -8.79 5.53
CA THR A 46 23.03 -8.05 6.69
C THR A 46 21.86 -7.59 7.54
N SER A 47 21.53 -8.39 8.54
CA SER A 47 20.54 -8.11 9.57
C SER A 47 21.14 -7.22 10.66
N VAL A 48 20.58 -6.03 10.88
CA VAL A 48 20.71 -5.31 12.15
C VAL A 48 19.40 -5.50 12.90
N THR A 49 19.43 -6.39 13.89
CA THR A 49 18.33 -6.68 14.81
C THR A 49 18.12 -5.53 15.79
N ASN A 50 16.94 -4.89 15.72
CA ASN A 50 16.33 -4.28 16.89
C ASN A 50 15.15 -5.17 17.31
N THR A 51 15.31 -5.74 18.49
CA THR A 51 14.46 -6.77 19.08
C THR A 51 13.22 -6.12 19.69
N ILE A 52 12.03 -6.44 19.16
CA ILE A 52 10.75 -6.25 19.83
C ILE A 52 9.96 -7.54 19.67
N SER A 53 9.61 -8.13 20.81
CA SER A 53 8.71 -9.28 21.00
C SER A 53 8.78 -10.40 19.95
N ASN A 54 9.74 -11.32 20.07
CA ASN A 54 9.63 -12.64 19.44
C ASN A 54 8.54 -13.47 20.17
N MET A 55 7.26 -13.17 19.94
CA MET A 55 6.20 -14.12 20.18
C MET A 55 6.13 -15.05 18.97
N THR A 56 6.76 -16.22 19.07
CA THR A 56 6.64 -17.30 18.09
C THR A 56 5.25 -17.92 18.17
N VAL A 57 4.28 -17.33 17.47
CA VAL A 57 3.11 -18.08 17.01
C VAL A 57 3.62 -19.02 15.92
N PRO A 58 3.41 -20.35 16.01
CA PRO A 58 3.83 -21.27 14.96
C PRO A 58 3.25 -20.83 13.60
N ALA A 59 4.06 -20.88 12.54
CA ALA A 59 3.50 -20.72 11.20
C ALA A 59 2.44 -21.79 10.94
N LEU A 60 1.19 -21.34 10.85
CA LEU A 60 0.09 -22.16 10.38
C LEU A 60 0.06 -22.07 8.86
N VAL A 61 1.00 -22.80 8.24
CA VAL A 61 1.17 -22.89 6.78
C VAL A 61 -0.03 -23.61 6.17
N GLY A 62 -0.51 -23.16 5.01
CA GLY A 62 -1.59 -23.82 4.27
C GLY A 62 -3.00 -23.31 4.56
N GLN A 63 -3.15 -22.14 5.18
CA GLN A 63 -4.44 -21.44 5.19
C GLN A 63 -4.77 -20.98 3.76
N SER A 64 -5.86 -21.50 3.21
CA SER A 64 -6.30 -21.19 1.84
C SER A 64 -7.25 -19.99 1.77
N ALA A 65 -7.66 -19.44 2.92
CA ALA A 65 -8.59 -18.30 2.97
C ALA A 65 -7.89 -17.01 2.55
N ASP A 66 -8.54 -16.26 1.64
CA ASP A 66 -8.08 -14.93 1.24
C ASP A 66 -8.25 -13.92 2.38
N ILE A 67 -7.37 -12.92 2.45
CA ILE A 67 -7.60 -11.73 3.27
C ILE A 67 -8.85 -11.05 2.73
N ILE A 68 -9.85 -10.90 3.60
CA ILE A 68 -11.12 -10.29 3.26
C ILE A 68 -11.00 -8.78 3.49
N PRO A 69 -11.29 -7.94 2.49
CA PRO A 69 -11.36 -6.50 2.71
C PRO A 69 -12.47 -6.18 3.71
N MET A 70 -12.15 -5.41 4.75
CA MET A 70 -13.10 -5.02 5.79
C MET A 70 -13.12 -3.51 5.96
N SER A 71 -14.30 -2.97 6.25
CA SER A 71 -14.47 -1.54 6.49
C SER A 71 -13.84 -1.08 7.82
N ASN A 72 -13.60 -2.03 8.74
CA ASN A 72 -13.02 -1.77 10.06
C ASN A 72 -12.24 -2.99 10.55
N ASN A 73 -11.28 -2.75 11.44
CA ASN A 73 -10.62 -3.81 12.19
C ASN A 73 -11.36 -3.99 13.53
N VAL A 74 -12.26 -4.98 13.58
CA VAL A 74 -13.12 -5.22 14.75
C VAL A 74 -12.33 -5.57 16.02
N ALA A 75 -11.09 -6.04 15.91
CA ALA A 75 -10.25 -6.34 17.07
C ALA A 75 -9.98 -5.09 17.91
N HIS A 76 -9.64 -3.95 17.28
CA HIS A 76 -9.49 -2.67 18.00
C HIS A 76 -10.80 -2.23 18.64
N VAL A 77 -11.94 -2.49 17.98
CA VAL A 77 -13.26 -2.15 18.52
C VAL A 77 -13.53 -2.96 19.79
N VAL A 78 -13.36 -4.28 19.75
CA VAL A 78 -13.54 -5.17 20.91
C VAL A 78 -12.62 -4.77 22.06
N HIS A 79 -11.34 -4.50 21.77
CA HIS A 79 -10.39 -4.02 22.76
C HIS A 79 -10.83 -2.69 23.40
N GLY A 80 -11.27 -1.71 22.60
CA GLY A 80 -11.79 -0.45 23.12
C GLY A 80 -13.06 -0.61 23.97
N LEU A 81 -13.98 -1.47 23.53
CA LEU A 81 -15.23 -1.75 24.25
C LEU A 81 -14.97 -2.41 25.60
N MET A 82 -13.94 -3.25 25.73
CA MET A 82 -13.54 -3.85 27.01
C MET A 82 -13.24 -2.77 28.07
N PHE A 83 -12.52 -1.70 27.71
CA PHE A 83 -12.26 -0.59 28.63
C PHE A 83 -13.52 0.20 28.99
N VAL A 84 -14.36 0.49 27.99
CA VAL A 84 -15.63 1.20 28.22
C VAL A 84 -16.51 0.39 29.16
N GLN A 85 -16.65 -0.90 28.90
CA GLN A 85 -17.48 -1.81 29.68
C GLN A 85 -16.94 -1.99 31.11
N SER A 86 -15.62 -2.08 31.28
CA SER A 86 -14.97 -2.11 32.60
C SER A 86 -15.31 -0.87 33.43
N ALA A 87 -15.41 0.30 32.78
CA ALA A 87 -15.81 1.54 33.44
C ALA A 87 -17.31 1.57 33.82
N GLN A 88 -18.18 0.80 33.14
CA GLN A 88 -19.63 0.77 33.41
C GLN A 88 -20.04 -0.09 34.62
N ARG A 89 -19.12 -0.84 35.25
CA ARG A 89 -19.37 -1.63 36.48
C ARG A 89 -20.64 -2.51 36.42
N GLY A 90 -20.82 -3.24 35.32
CA GLY A 90 -21.96 -4.13 35.13
C GLY A 90 -23.23 -3.46 34.57
N GLN A 91 -23.13 -2.22 34.10
CA GLN A 91 -24.18 -1.57 33.30
C GLN A 91 -23.92 -1.69 31.80
N ALA A 92 -25.00 -1.63 31.00
CA ALA A 92 -24.89 -1.64 29.54
C ALA A 92 -24.10 -0.44 29.03
N ILE A 93 -23.36 -0.62 27.93
CA ILE A 93 -22.63 0.48 27.29
C ILE A 93 -23.65 1.53 26.81
N PRO A 94 -23.48 2.81 27.18
CA PRO A 94 -24.40 3.85 26.76
C PRO A 94 -24.27 4.14 25.27
N ASP A 95 -25.37 4.60 24.67
CA ASP A 95 -25.37 5.10 23.31
C ASP A 95 -24.44 6.33 23.18
N ASN A 96 -23.74 6.43 22.06
CA ASN A 96 -22.67 7.40 21.79
C ASN A 96 -21.45 7.26 22.71
N ALA A 97 -21.18 6.07 23.26
CA ALA A 97 -19.93 5.80 23.94
C ALA A 97 -18.72 6.10 23.04
N TRP A 98 -17.66 6.67 23.62
CA TRP A 98 -16.49 7.11 22.89
C TRP A 98 -15.36 6.08 22.95
N LEU A 99 -14.86 5.69 21.79
CA LEU A 99 -13.65 4.89 21.61
C LEU A 99 -12.59 5.73 20.89
N ASN A 100 -11.41 5.82 21.50
CA ASN A 100 -10.23 6.32 20.82
C ASN A 100 -9.46 5.13 20.25
N LEU A 101 -9.63 4.86 18.97
CA LEU A 101 -8.99 3.73 18.29
C LEU A 101 -7.91 4.26 17.35
N ASP A 102 -6.69 3.76 17.50
CA ASP A 102 -5.68 3.86 16.44
C ASP A 102 -5.73 2.56 15.61
N LEU A 103 -6.26 2.65 14.40
CA LEU A 103 -6.37 1.50 13.47
C LEU A 103 -5.09 1.30 12.64
N SER A 104 -4.08 2.15 12.84
CA SER A 104 -2.83 2.11 12.08
C SER A 104 -1.69 1.38 12.79
N THR A 105 -1.94 0.93 14.01
CA THR A 105 -0.96 0.28 14.88
C THR A 105 -1.44 -1.10 15.33
N ASP A 106 -0.61 -1.74 16.13
CA ASP A 106 -0.93 -2.91 16.92
C ASP A 106 -1.95 -2.64 18.04
N LEU A 107 -2.33 -3.68 18.77
CA LEU A 107 -3.07 -3.52 20.03
C LEU A 107 -2.08 -3.16 21.14
N ASP A 108 -2.31 -2.02 21.79
CA ASP A 108 -1.59 -1.66 23.02
C ASP A 108 -2.10 -2.51 24.20
N LEU A 109 -1.65 -3.77 24.24
CA LEU A 109 -1.91 -4.72 25.33
C LEU A 109 -0.91 -4.58 26.49
N ALA A 110 0.06 -3.68 26.37
CA ALA A 110 0.97 -3.35 27.47
C ALA A 110 0.33 -2.32 28.42
N TYR A 111 -0.51 -1.43 27.88
CA TYR A 111 -1.24 -0.44 28.63
C TYR A 111 -2.44 -1.06 29.37
N GLY A 112 -2.63 -0.66 30.64
CA GLY A 112 -3.76 -1.10 31.47
C GLY A 112 -3.54 -2.38 32.28
N GLY A 113 -2.55 -3.21 31.93
CA GLY A 113 -2.28 -4.48 32.63
C GLY A 113 -3.37 -5.53 32.39
N ASP A 114 -3.39 -6.59 33.20
CA ASP A 114 -4.40 -7.65 33.09
C ASP A 114 -5.79 -7.10 33.43
N ILE A 115 -6.76 -7.40 32.57
CA ILE A 115 -8.18 -7.05 32.76
C ILE A 115 -8.95 -8.35 32.88
N SER A 116 -9.66 -8.50 34.01
CA SER A 116 -10.54 -9.65 34.26
C SER A 116 -11.57 -9.81 33.15
N LEU A 117 -12.19 -10.99 33.04
CA LEU A 117 -13.25 -11.24 32.07
C LEU A 117 -14.37 -10.20 32.19
N VAL A 118 -14.74 -9.61 31.06
CA VAL A 118 -15.73 -8.55 30.94
C VAL A 118 -16.77 -8.95 29.89
N ASP A 119 -18.06 -8.85 30.26
CA ASP A 119 -19.18 -9.08 29.35
C ASP A 119 -19.56 -7.76 28.66
N ILE A 120 -19.40 -7.70 27.33
CA ILE A 120 -19.75 -6.52 26.54
C ILE A 120 -21.28 -6.46 26.35
N MET A 121 -21.92 -5.60 27.12
CA MET A 121 -23.37 -5.48 27.16
C MET A 121 -23.87 -4.41 26.18
N MET A 122 -24.08 -4.85 24.93
CA MET A 122 -24.74 -4.08 23.87
C MET A 122 -25.79 -4.94 23.15
N PRO A 123 -26.89 -5.35 23.82
CA PRO A 123 -27.85 -6.31 23.27
C PRO A 123 -28.69 -5.76 22.11
N LYS A 124 -28.60 -4.45 21.83
CA LYS A 124 -29.26 -3.77 20.72
C LYS A 124 -28.22 -2.94 19.97
N PRO A 125 -28.43 -2.64 18.67
CA PRO A 125 -27.56 -1.74 17.93
C PRO A 125 -27.36 -0.41 18.68
N THR A 126 -26.12 -0.13 19.03
CA THR A 126 -25.68 1.00 19.86
C THR A 126 -24.67 1.82 19.07
N VAL A 127 -24.82 3.14 19.06
CA VAL A 127 -23.89 4.05 18.39
C VAL A 127 -22.62 4.13 19.22
N ILE A 128 -21.50 3.85 18.58
CA ILE A 128 -20.16 3.96 19.14
C ILE A 128 -19.40 5.01 18.34
N GLN A 129 -18.91 6.04 19.04
CA GLN A 129 -18.11 7.10 18.45
C GLN A 129 -16.65 6.65 18.38
N GLN A 130 -16.12 6.50 17.17
CA GLN A 130 -14.73 6.10 16.88
C GLN A 130 -13.98 7.31 16.32
N GLY A 131 -13.55 8.19 17.22
CA GLY A 131 -13.01 9.49 16.83
C GLY A 131 -14.05 10.33 16.08
N ALA A 132 -13.75 10.71 14.83
CA ALA A 132 -14.65 11.54 14.02
C ALA A 132 -15.79 10.75 13.33
N ILE A 133 -15.79 9.41 13.43
CA ILE A 133 -16.73 8.54 12.73
C ILE A 133 -17.62 7.85 13.77
N ALA A 134 -18.93 7.85 13.53
CA ALA A 134 -19.86 7.05 14.32
C ALA A 134 -20.13 5.72 13.61
N ARG A 135 -20.15 4.62 14.35
CA ARG A 135 -20.54 3.29 13.85
C ARG A 135 -21.50 2.61 14.80
N CYS A 136 -22.26 1.64 14.29
CA CYS A 136 -23.28 0.95 15.07
C CYS A 136 -22.93 -0.50 15.28
N TYR A 137 -22.97 -0.95 16.54
CA TYR A 137 -22.66 -2.33 16.91
C TYR A 137 -23.70 -2.91 17.84
N SER A 138 -23.89 -4.22 17.77
CA SER A 138 -24.45 -4.99 18.88
C SER A 138 -23.50 -6.11 19.27
N ALA A 139 -23.58 -6.55 20.51
CA ALA A 139 -22.85 -7.68 21.04
C ALA A 139 -23.83 -8.73 21.58
N ASN A 140 -23.55 -10.00 21.30
CA ASN A 140 -24.31 -11.13 21.82
C ASN A 140 -23.35 -12.12 22.47
N ASN A 141 -23.48 -12.29 23.79
CA ASN A 141 -22.59 -13.10 24.62
C ASN A 141 -21.10 -12.83 24.38
N LEU A 142 -20.75 -11.60 23.99
CA LEU A 142 -19.36 -11.21 23.74
C LEU A 142 -18.65 -10.99 25.06
N THR A 143 -17.65 -11.80 25.33
CA THR A 143 -16.81 -11.72 26.51
C THR A 143 -15.37 -11.47 26.11
N VAL A 144 -14.67 -10.66 26.89
CA VAL A 144 -13.29 -10.25 26.60
C VAL A 144 -12.47 -10.27 27.89
N LYS A 145 -11.25 -10.81 27.82
CA LYS A 145 -10.27 -10.78 28.91
C LYS A 145 -8.91 -10.37 28.35
N GLN A 146 -8.15 -9.55 29.07
CA GLN A 146 -6.74 -9.29 28.78
C GLN A 146 -5.88 -9.95 29.85
N GLU A 147 -4.93 -10.78 29.43
CA GLU A 147 -3.96 -11.43 30.32
C GLU A 147 -2.59 -11.46 29.65
N GLY A 148 -1.64 -10.76 30.26
CA GLY A 148 -0.38 -10.40 29.65
C GLY A 148 -0.60 -9.63 28.36
N ARG A 149 0.10 -10.05 27.30
CA ARG A 149 0.02 -9.46 25.95
C ARG A 149 -0.92 -10.25 25.03
N LYS A 150 -1.99 -10.77 25.61
CA LYS A 150 -3.02 -11.55 24.90
C LYS A 150 -4.41 -11.05 25.25
N LEU A 151 -5.25 -11.00 24.23
CA LEU A 151 -6.67 -10.71 24.30
C LEU A 151 -7.43 -12.00 24.01
N TYR A 152 -8.25 -12.42 24.96
CA TYR A 152 -9.12 -13.58 24.85
C TYR A 152 -10.53 -13.09 24.54
N ILE A 153 -11.11 -13.54 23.44
CA ILE A 153 -12.39 -13.08 22.93
C ILE A 153 -13.27 -14.29 22.63
N ASP A 154 -14.51 -14.26 23.12
CA ASP A 154 -15.51 -15.28 22.83
C ASP A 154 -16.88 -14.63 22.64
N GLY A 155 -17.70 -15.13 21.72
CA GLY A 155 -19.03 -14.59 21.41
C GLY A 155 -19.09 -13.78 20.13
N VAL A 156 -20.13 -12.95 19.98
CA VAL A 156 -20.51 -12.35 18.69
C VAL A 156 -20.57 -10.82 18.78
N ILE A 157 -20.04 -10.16 17.75
CA ILE A 157 -20.24 -8.73 17.50
C ILE A 157 -20.76 -8.53 16.07
N SER A 158 -21.80 -7.72 15.92
CA SER A 158 -22.39 -7.41 14.62
C SER A 158 -22.31 -5.91 14.35
N GLU A 159 -21.96 -5.53 13.11
CA GLU A 159 -22.00 -4.15 12.63
C GLU A 159 -23.33 -3.86 11.94
N TYR A 160 -23.87 -2.67 12.17
CA TYR A 160 -25.10 -2.18 11.56
C TYR A 160 -24.85 -0.88 10.81
N GLU A 161 -25.71 -0.63 9.82
CA GLU A 161 -25.69 0.62 9.09
C GLU A 161 -25.92 1.80 10.03
N THR A 162 -25.04 2.80 9.92
CA THR A 162 -25.14 4.03 10.67
C THR A 162 -25.81 5.10 9.82
N VAL A 163 -26.95 5.59 10.29
CA VAL A 163 -27.68 6.68 9.65
C VAL A 163 -27.23 8.00 10.29
N THR A 164 -26.63 8.86 9.47
CA THR A 164 -26.18 10.19 9.89
C THR A 164 -27.14 11.25 9.38
N ASN A 165 -27.82 11.93 10.30
CA ASN A 165 -28.76 13.00 10.00
C ASN A 165 -28.15 14.36 10.34
N ARG A 166 -28.37 15.34 9.45
CA ARG A 166 -27.99 16.73 9.68
C ARG A 166 -29.20 17.50 10.19
N LEU A 167 -29.16 17.88 11.45
CA LEU A 167 -30.19 18.70 12.09
C LEU A 167 -29.92 20.19 11.85
N ALA A 168 -30.91 21.02 12.19
CA ALA A 168 -30.80 22.47 12.15
C ALA A 168 -29.55 22.95 12.93
N GLY A 169 -28.88 23.98 12.39
CA GLY A 169 -27.65 24.51 12.99
C GLY A 169 -26.39 23.67 12.72
N ASN A 170 -26.36 22.85 11.65
CA ASN A 170 -25.23 21.99 11.29
C ASN A 170 -24.86 20.91 12.33
N LYS A 171 -25.78 20.58 13.24
CA LYS A 171 -25.57 19.48 14.19
C LYS A 171 -25.72 18.14 13.47
N VAL A 172 -24.68 17.32 13.53
CA VAL A 172 -24.71 15.96 13.01
C VAL A 172 -25.12 15.01 14.14
N VAL A 173 -26.11 14.16 13.88
CA VAL A 173 -26.56 13.14 14.83
C VAL A 173 -26.55 11.79 14.12
N SER A 174 -25.96 10.80 14.77
CA SER A 174 -25.89 9.43 14.28
C SER A 174 -26.87 8.54 15.03
N SER A 175 -27.43 7.57 14.33
CA SER A 175 -28.35 6.57 14.88
C SER A 175 -28.17 5.26 14.14
N CYS A 176 -28.49 4.14 14.80
CA CYS A 176 -28.41 2.83 14.17
C CYS A 176 -29.66 2.51 13.38
N SER A 177 -29.48 2.02 12.15
CA SER A 177 -30.55 1.40 11.38
C SER A 177 -30.74 -0.06 11.84
N GLY A 178 -31.85 -0.69 11.43
CA GLY A 178 -32.08 -2.12 11.66
C GLY A 178 -31.32 -3.04 10.69
N ASN A 179 -30.61 -2.46 9.72
CA ASN A 179 -29.89 -3.18 8.68
C ASN A 179 -28.53 -3.65 9.22
N LYS A 180 -28.41 -4.96 9.48
CA LYS A 180 -27.15 -5.58 9.87
C LYS A 180 -26.27 -5.70 8.62
N LEU A 181 -25.03 -5.20 8.71
CA LEU A 181 -24.07 -5.19 7.60
C LEU A 181 -23.16 -6.42 7.65
N SER A 182 -22.64 -6.72 8.83
CA SER A 182 -21.75 -7.86 9.02
C SER A 182 -21.78 -8.41 10.43
N GLU A 183 -21.28 -9.63 10.59
CA GLU A 183 -21.16 -10.31 11.87
C GLU A 183 -19.82 -11.02 12.00
N PHE A 184 -19.22 -10.90 13.18
CA PHE A 184 -18.01 -11.62 13.58
C PHE A 184 -18.36 -12.55 14.74
N THR A 185 -18.01 -13.83 14.60
CA THR A 185 -18.11 -14.81 15.68
C THR A 185 -16.71 -15.22 16.11
N PHE A 186 -16.42 -15.07 17.40
CA PHE A 186 -15.21 -15.53 18.05
C PHE A 186 -15.54 -16.78 18.87
N THR A 187 -14.78 -17.85 18.69
CA THR A 187 -14.90 -19.10 19.46
C THR A 187 -13.60 -19.35 20.20
N ASN A 188 -13.56 -19.01 21.49
CA ASN A 188 -12.36 -19.08 22.35
C ASN A 188 -11.10 -18.52 21.67
N SER A 189 -11.25 -17.39 20.97
CA SER A 189 -10.18 -16.80 20.19
C SER A 189 -9.15 -16.15 21.09
N VAL A 190 -7.88 -16.39 20.80
CA VAL A 190 -6.76 -15.73 21.47
C VAL A 190 -6.01 -14.91 20.43
N MET A 191 -5.83 -13.63 20.72
CA MET A 191 -5.14 -12.68 19.87
C MET A 191 -3.98 -12.04 20.62
N ASN A 192 -2.83 -11.88 19.97
CA ASN A 192 -1.68 -11.21 20.57
C ASN A 192 -1.65 -9.70 20.24
N GLU A 193 -0.64 -8.98 20.77
CA GLU A 193 -0.45 -7.55 20.50
C GLU A 193 -0.33 -7.24 18.99
N ALA A 194 0.28 -8.16 18.23
CA ALA A 194 0.46 -8.06 16.79
C ALA A 194 -0.83 -8.27 15.96
N LEU A 195 -2.00 -8.44 16.60
CA LEU A 195 -3.28 -8.77 15.97
C LEU A 195 -3.34 -10.16 15.31
N LEU A 196 -2.38 -11.04 15.63
CA LEU A 196 -2.38 -12.42 15.15
C LEU A 196 -3.28 -13.27 16.04
N VAL A 197 -4.17 -14.04 15.40
CA VAL A 197 -5.01 -15.04 16.06
C VAL A 197 -4.23 -16.35 16.20
N GLU A 198 -4.25 -16.97 17.37
CA GLU A 198 -3.41 -18.16 17.65
C GLU A 198 -3.99 -19.47 17.07
N ALA A 199 -5.29 -19.52 16.80
CA ALA A 199 -5.98 -20.73 16.34
C ALA A 199 -6.68 -20.51 14.98
N ILE A 200 -6.59 -21.51 14.10
CA ILE A 200 -7.35 -21.56 12.85
C ILE A 200 -8.84 -21.75 13.19
N ASP A 201 -9.71 -21.20 12.34
CA ASP A 201 -11.17 -21.34 12.44
C ASP A 201 -11.79 -20.82 13.75
N SER A 202 -11.03 -20.08 14.56
CA SER A 202 -11.54 -19.50 15.81
C SER A 202 -12.34 -18.22 15.58
N VAL A 203 -12.13 -17.56 14.43
CA VAL A 203 -12.87 -16.35 14.03
C VAL A 203 -13.53 -16.58 12.69
N SER A 204 -14.84 -16.34 12.64
CA SER A 204 -15.61 -16.33 11.40
C SER A 204 -16.24 -14.97 11.14
N TYR A 205 -16.49 -14.70 9.87
CA TYR A 205 -17.07 -13.47 9.36
C TYR A 205 -18.21 -13.79 8.42
N GLU A 206 -19.30 -13.04 8.53
CA GLU A 206 -20.44 -13.08 7.62
C GLU A 206 -20.73 -11.65 7.13
N ASP A 207 -20.60 -11.45 5.82
CA ASP A 207 -21.04 -10.23 5.12
C ASP A 207 -22.47 -10.46 4.63
N LEU A 208 -23.45 -9.78 5.20
CA LEU A 208 -24.88 -10.03 4.90
C LEU A 208 -25.29 -9.57 3.50
N SER A 209 -24.44 -8.83 2.79
CA SER A 209 -24.64 -8.55 1.37
C SER A 209 -24.22 -9.73 0.47
N LYS A 210 -23.51 -10.70 1.03
CA LYS A 210 -23.01 -11.90 0.35
C LYS A 210 -23.60 -13.16 0.99
N SER A 211 -23.53 -14.27 0.27
CA SER A 211 -23.98 -15.56 0.80
C SER A 211 -22.84 -16.27 1.53
N GLY A 212 -23.01 -16.54 2.82
CA GLY A 212 -22.21 -17.51 3.57
C GLY A 212 -21.25 -16.90 4.60
N GLN A 213 -21.07 -17.65 5.68
CA GLN A 213 -20.04 -17.42 6.69
C GLN A 213 -18.72 -18.03 6.23
N VAL A 214 -17.62 -17.33 6.50
CA VAL A 214 -16.26 -17.77 6.18
C VAL A 214 -15.35 -17.65 7.38
N PHE A 215 -14.41 -18.57 7.53
CA PHE A 215 -13.36 -18.46 8.55
C PHE A 215 -12.29 -17.49 8.09
N LEU A 216 -11.85 -16.63 9.01
CA LEU A 216 -10.81 -15.66 8.75
C LEU A 216 -9.43 -16.29 8.92
N PRO A 217 -8.46 -15.96 8.06
CA PRO A 217 -7.09 -16.38 8.29
C PRO A 217 -6.55 -15.75 9.60
N THR A 218 -5.59 -16.42 10.23
CA THR A 218 -5.05 -15.99 11.53
C THR A 218 -4.36 -14.63 11.51
N TYR A 219 -3.95 -14.17 10.33
CA TYR A 219 -3.31 -12.87 10.09
C TYR A 219 -4.28 -11.81 9.56
N GLN A 220 -5.58 -12.09 9.49
CA GLN A 220 -6.58 -11.18 8.89
C GLN A 220 -6.50 -9.75 9.46
N PHE A 221 -6.43 -9.60 10.78
CA PHE A 221 -6.46 -8.29 11.42
C PHE A 221 -5.13 -7.53 11.25
N THR A 222 -4.00 -8.22 11.34
CA THR A 222 -2.67 -7.67 11.03
C THR A 222 -2.58 -7.20 9.58
N ALA A 223 -3.14 -7.97 8.65
CA ALA A 223 -3.20 -7.62 7.24
C ALA A 223 -4.04 -6.36 6.97
N LEU A 224 -5.16 -6.18 7.68
CA LEU A 224 -5.97 -4.96 7.57
C LEU A 224 -5.22 -3.70 8.05
N VAL A 225 -4.41 -3.83 9.11
CA VAL A 225 -3.55 -2.71 9.57
C VAL A 225 -2.48 -2.41 8.54
N TYR A 226 -1.84 -3.44 7.97
CA TYR A 226 -0.88 -3.28 6.87
C TYR A 226 -1.52 -2.55 5.67
N GLU A 227 -2.70 -2.99 5.23
CA GLU A 227 -3.45 -2.37 4.14
C GLU A 227 -3.77 -0.91 4.46
N HIS A 228 -4.25 -0.60 5.67
CA HIS A 228 -4.53 0.77 6.09
C HIS A 228 -3.28 1.66 6.00
N ASN A 229 -2.12 1.15 6.44
CA ASN A 229 -0.84 1.86 6.37
C ASN A 229 -0.39 2.07 4.92
N LEU A 230 -0.59 1.06 4.07
CA LEU A 230 -0.31 1.14 2.65
C LEU A 230 -1.18 2.20 1.95
N ARG A 231 -2.48 2.26 2.27
CA ARG A 231 -3.41 3.29 1.76
C ARG A 231 -2.98 4.70 2.20
N LYS A 232 -2.61 4.86 3.47
CA LYS A 232 -2.15 6.14 4.02
C LYS A 232 -0.87 6.64 3.35
N SER A 233 0.07 5.73 3.06
CA SER A 233 1.38 6.07 2.49
C SER A 233 1.37 6.20 0.97
N HIS A 234 0.60 5.35 0.28
CA HIS A 234 0.67 5.18 -1.18
C HIS A 234 -0.68 5.28 -1.91
N GLY A 235 -1.79 5.50 -1.20
CA GLY A 235 -3.13 5.68 -1.78
C GLY A 235 -3.94 4.39 -1.91
N ASP A 236 -5.27 4.54 -2.05
CA ASP A 236 -6.23 3.43 -2.10
C ASP A 236 -5.99 2.49 -3.28
N ALA A 237 -5.82 3.03 -4.49
CA ALA A 237 -5.63 2.21 -5.69
C ALA A 237 -4.35 1.37 -5.64
N TRP A 238 -3.27 1.92 -5.07
CA TRP A 238 -2.04 1.15 -4.88
C TRP A 238 -2.24 0.01 -3.90
N ALA A 239 -2.91 0.27 -2.76
CA ALA A 239 -3.18 -0.77 -1.78
C ALA A 239 -4.05 -1.88 -2.36
N ILE A 240 -5.12 -1.53 -3.09
CA ILE A 240 -5.98 -2.50 -3.78
C ILE A 240 -5.18 -3.37 -4.76
N MET A 241 -4.27 -2.77 -5.53
CA MET A 241 -3.42 -3.50 -6.47
C MET A 241 -2.48 -4.48 -5.75
N GLN A 242 -1.91 -4.09 -4.61
CA GLN A 242 -0.98 -4.94 -3.85
C GLN A 242 -1.68 -6.10 -3.13
N ASN A 243 -2.95 -5.95 -2.74
CA ASN A 243 -3.67 -6.95 -1.94
C ASN A 243 -3.67 -8.35 -2.55
N GLU A 244 -3.76 -8.48 -3.88
CA GLU A 244 -3.68 -9.80 -4.55
C GLU A 244 -2.32 -10.47 -4.30
N TYR A 245 -1.23 -9.74 -4.45
CA TYR A 245 0.12 -10.27 -4.28
C TYR A 245 0.45 -10.58 -2.81
N ILE A 246 -0.06 -9.76 -1.90
CA ILE A 246 0.06 -9.99 -0.45
C ILE A 246 -0.73 -11.24 -0.06
N ASN A 247 -1.94 -11.42 -0.61
CA ASN A 247 -2.75 -12.62 -0.40
C ASN A 247 -2.01 -13.89 -0.85
N ASP A 248 -1.42 -13.86 -2.05
CA ASP A 248 -0.65 -15.01 -2.57
C ASP A 248 0.55 -15.34 -1.68
N ALA A 249 1.30 -14.33 -1.22
CA ALA A 249 2.41 -14.52 -0.30
C ALA A 249 1.95 -15.02 1.08
N ALA A 250 0.80 -14.55 1.57
CA ALA A 250 0.27 -14.92 2.87
C ALA A 250 -0.25 -16.36 2.90
N LYS A 251 -0.78 -16.89 1.80
CA LYS A 251 -1.13 -18.32 1.68
C LYS A 251 0.08 -19.23 1.84
N GLU A 252 1.26 -18.76 1.43
CA GLU A 252 2.51 -19.50 1.57
C GLU A 252 3.12 -19.38 2.98
N LEU A 253 3.23 -18.17 3.53
CA LEU A 253 3.94 -17.91 4.79
C LEU A 253 3.04 -17.84 6.03
N GLY A 254 1.73 -17.69 5.84
CA GLY A 254 0.79 -17.38 6.92
C GLY A 254 1.20 -16.13 7.69
N ASN A 255 1.13 -16.22 9.02
CA ASN A 255 1.49 -15.13 9.93
C ASN A 255 2.95 -14.66 9.81
N HIS A 256 3.87 -15.50 9.32
CA HIS A 256 5.28 -15.12 9.21
C HIS A 256 5.54 -14.04 8.16
N LEU A 257 4.58 -13.81 7.25
CA LEU A 257 4.68 -12.72 6.29
C LEU A 257 4.73 -11.36 6.98
N PHE A 258 4.02 -11.20 8.10
CA PHE A 258 3.86 -9.93 8.79
C PHE A 258 4.82 -9.84 9.96
N LYS A 259 5.74 -8.90 9.90
CA LYS A 259 6.71 -8.63 10.94
C LYS A 259 6.39 -7.31 11.62
N GLN A 260 6.23 -7.35 12.93
CA GLN A 260 5.97 -6.16 13.72
C GLN A 260 7.25 -5.36 13.95
N SER A 261 7.15 -4.05 13.74
CA SER A 261 8.18 -3.04 13.96
C SER A 261 7.60 -1.95 14.89
N LEU A 262 8.42 -0.99 15.33
CA LEU A 262 7.97 0.14 16.16
C LEU A 262 6.86 0.94 15.46
N ASN A 263 5.61 0.69 15.85
CA ASN A 263 4.39 1.32 15.31
C ASN A 263 4.11 1.02 13.82
N THR A 264 4.74 0.00 13.22
CA THR A 264 4.51 -0.39 11.83
C THR A 264 4.44 -1.90 11.70
N ILE A 265 3.84 -2.36 10.60
CA ILE A 265 3.87 -3.76 10.18
C ILE A 265 4.63 -3.79 8.85
N ASP A 266 5.74 -4.50 8.83
CA ASP A 266 6.54 -4.72 7.64
C ASP A 266 6.23 -6.11 7.08
N ILE A 267 6.53 -6.32 5.80
CA ILE A 267 6.45 -7.65 5.20
C ILE A 267 7.85 -8.30 5.21
N ASP A 268 7.96 -9.47 5.84
CA ASP A 268 9.16 -10.31 5.73
C ASP A 268 8.99 -11.34 4.61
N ILE A 269 9.59 -11.05 3.46
CA ILE A 269 9.56 -11.95 2.32
C ILE A 269 10.74 -12.94 2.28
N SER A 270 11.67 -12.86 3.23
CA SER A 270 12.86 -13.73 3.25
C SER A 270 12.54 -15.23 3.21
N PRO A 271 11.43 -15.69 3.85
CA PRO A 271 11.03 -17.10 3.79
C PRO A 271 10.25 -17.49 2.52
N LEU A 272 9.89 -16.54 1.63
CA LEU A 272 9.14 -16.86 0.41
C LEU A 272 9.99 -17.72 -0.54
N THR A 273 9.39 -18.79 -1.02
CA THR A 273 9.91 -19.67 -2.06
C THR A 273 9.36 -19.32 -3.44
N SER A 274 8.22 -18.63 -3.51
CA SER A 274 7.62 -18.11 -4.75
C SER A 274 8.03 -16.66 -5.06
N GLU A 275 7.89 -16.25 -6.33
CA GLU A 275 7.99 -14.85 -6.76
C GLU A 275 6.67 -14.06 -6.51
N ALA A 276 5.96 -14.36 -5.41
CA ALA A 276 4.70 -13.69 -5.07
C ALA A 276 4.91 -12.20 -4.73
N LEU A 277 6.04 -11.87 -4.11
CA LEU A 277 6.44 -10.50 -3.77
C LEU A 277 7.93 -10.28 -4.06
N ILE A 278 8.31 -9.02 -4.25
CA ILE A 278 9.70 -8.62 -4.53
C ILE A 278 10.11 -7.55 -3.53
N ASP A 279 11.18 -7.78 -2.77
CA ASP A 279 11.67 -6.77 -1.82
C ASP A 279 12.37 -5.67 -2.60
N PHE A 280 11.92 -4.43 -2.42
CA PHE A 280 12.57 -3.27 -2.97
C PHE A 280 14.09 -3.30 -2.70
N ASN A 281 14.53 -3.63 -1.48
CA ASN A 281 15.94 -3.58 -1.10
C ASN A 281 16.82 -4.57 -1.88
N SER A 282 16.24 -5.62 -2.45
CA SER A 282 16.96 -6.61 -3.27
C SER A 282 17.24 -6.13 -4.71
N LEU A 283 16.61 -5.02 -5.14
CA LEU A 283 16.66 -4.56 -6.51
C LEU A 283 17.94 -3.77 -6.84
N ASP A 284 18.48 -4.00 -8.03
CA ASP A 284 19.44 -3.09 -8.63
C ASP A 284 18.75 -1.77 -8.99
N LYS A 285 19.09 -0.73 -8.23
CA LYS A 285 18.52 0.61 -8.37
C LYS A 285 18.84 1.26 -9.70
N SER A 286 20.00 0.96 -10.28
CA SER A 286 20.38 1.47 -11.59
C SER A 286 19.48 0.85 -12.65
N GLN A 287 19.33 -0.48 -12.65
CA GLN A 287 18.47 -1.19 -13.59
C GLN A 287 16.99 -0.79 -13.47
N LEU A 288 16.54 -0.52 -12.25
CA LEU A 288 15.21 0.02 -11.99
C LEU A 288 15.02 1.38 -12.65
N LEU A 289 15.95 2.32 -12.45
CA LEU A 289 15.86 3.67 -13.02
C LEU A 289 15.98 3.70 -14.53
N ILE A 290 16.86 2.90 -15.14
CA ILE A 290 16.98 2.84 -16.61
C ILE A 290 15.85 2.01 -17.27
N GLY A 291 14.87 1.56 -16.50
CA GLY A 291 13.68 0.85 -16.99
C GLY A 291 13.91 -0.61 -17.40
N THR A 292 15.17 -1.09 -17.43
CA THR A 292 15.53 -2.42 -17.95
C THR A 292 14.89 -3.60 -17.23
N ILE A 293 14.59 -3.48 -15.93
CA ILE A 293 13.87 -4.54 -15.22
C ILE A 293 12.47 -4.74 -15.83
N TRP A 294 11.81 -3.65 -16.23
CA TRP A 294 10.46 -3.66 -16.79
C TRP A 294 10.40 -4.09 -18.26
N GLY A 295 11.56 -4.26 -18.92
CA GLY A 295 11.66 -4.41 -20.38
C GLY A 295 12.56 -3.33 -20.99
N SER A 296 12.52 -3.17 -22.31
CA SER A 296 13.30 -2.13 -23.00
C SER A 296 12.49 -0.84 -23.09
N PRO A 297 12.94 0.30 -22.54
CA PRO A 297 12.22 1.56 -22.70
C PRO A 297 11.91 1.88 -24.17
N GLY A 298 10.67 2.29 -24.45
CA GLY A 298 10.19 2.54 -25.82
C GLY A 298 9.93 1.30 -26.69
N ALA A 299 10.13 0.08 -26.19
CA ALA A 299 9.83 -1.16 -26.90
C ALA A 299 9.06 -2.18 -26.06
N GLY A 300 8.10 -2.87 -26.68
CA GLY A 300 7.30 -3.90 -26.04
C GLY A 300 6.29 -3.34 -25.02
N ILE A 301 6.03 -4.11 -23.97
CA ILE A 301 5.09 -3.78 -22.88
C ILE A 301 5.86 -3.84 -21.57
N ALA A 302 5.62 -2.87 -20.67
CA ALA A 302 6.19 -2.90 -19.33
C ALA A 302 5.76 -4.17 -18.57
N ASP A 303 6.72 -4.90 -18.01
CA ASP A 303 6.46 -6.17 -17.35
C ASP A 303 5.77 -5.95 -15.99
N LYS A 304 4.51 -6.40 -15.92
CA LYS A 304 3.66 -6.31 -14.72
C LYS A 304 4.21 -7.06 -13.51
N ARG A 305 5.16 -8.00 -13.68
CA ARG A 305 5.76 -8.75 -12.55
C ARG A 305 6.37 -7.83 -11.49
N TRP A 306 6.84 -6.65 -11.89
CA TRP A 306 7.47 -5.68 -11.01
C TRP A 306 6.47 -4.80 -10.26
N CYS A 307 5.17 -4.97 -10.47
CA CYS A 307 4.14 -4.36 -9.63
C CYS A 307 3.94 -5.06 -8.30
N LYS A 308 4.68 -6.15 -8.05
CA LYS A 308 4.72 -6.91 -6.79
C LYS A 308 5.81 -6.42 -5.83
N ILE A 309 6.43 -5.28 -6.13
CA ILE A 309 7.47 -4.70 -5.27
C ILE A 309 6.82 -4.18 -3.97
N VAL A 310 7.40 -4.55 -2.84
CA VAL A 310 6.98 -4.14 -1.49
C VAL A 310 8.17 -3.57 -0.70
N ASN A 311 7.93 -3.15 0.55
CA ASN A 311 8.93 -2.56 1.45
C ASN A 311 9.59 -1.30 0.86
N PHE A 312 8.77 -0.41 0.30
CA PHE A 312 9.23 0.89 -0.19
C PHE A 312 9.79 1.73 0.96
N PRO A 313 10.84 2.55 0.71
CA PRO A 313 11.28 3.53 1.69
C PRO A 313 10.17 4.56 1.92
N ASP A 314 9.92 4.89 3.19
CA ASP A 314 8.87 5.81 3.63
C ASP A 314 9.36 7.25 3.82
N ASN A 315 10.38 7.65 3.05
CA ASN A 315 11.02 8.95 3.20
C ASN A 315 10.88 9.83 1.95
N SER A 316 10.98 11.14 2.16
CA SER A 316 10.92 12.16 1.11
C SER A 316 12.26 12.39 0.40
N HIS A 317 13.21 11.44 0.48
CA HIS A 317 14.51 11.58 -0.16
C HIS A 317 14.37 11.56 -1.69
N VAL A 318 15.24 12.30 -2.37
CA VAL A 318 15.21 12.45 -3.83
C VAL A 318 15.23 11.10 -4.53
N ASP A 319 16.15 10.22 -4.14
CA ASP A 319 16.27 8.90 -4.78
C ASP A 319 15.02 8.03 -4.56
N THR A 320 14.42 8.06 -3.37
CA THR A 320 13.16 7.34 -3.09
C THR A 320 12.07 7.78 -4.04
N ILE A 321 11.94 9.08 -4.27
CA ILE A 321 10.97 9.67 -5.17
C ILE A 321 11.23 9.25 -6.63
N LYS A 322 12.50 9.18 -7.07
CA LYS A 322 12.86 8.66 -8.40
C LYS A 322 12.40 7.21 -8.58
N TYR A 323 12.73 6.35 -7.62
CA TYR A 323 12.38 4.93 -7.70
C TYR A 323 10.86 4.71 -7.70
N GLN A 324 10.15 5.34 -6.77
CA GLN A 324 8.70 5.27 -6.66
C GLN A 324 8.00 5.77 -7.94
N THR A 325 8.56 6.76 -8.62
CA THR A 325 8.02 7.29 -9.88
C THR A 325 8.11 6.28 -11.01
N VAL A 326 9.30 5.73 -11.23
CA VAL A 326 9.50 4.72 -12.29
C VAL A 326 8.63 3.50 -12.02
N ILE A 327 8.51 3.09 -10.75
CA ILE A 327 7.64 1.97 -10.34
C ILE A 327 6.16 2.28 -10.62
N ALA A 328 5.65 3.42 -10.15
CA ALA A 328 4.24 3.78 -10.33
C ALA A 328 3.86 3.90 -11.81
N VAL A 329 4.71 4.53 -12.61
CA VAL A 329 4.44 4.80 -14.03
C VAL A 329 4.61 3.54 -14.88
N ASN A 330 5.61 2.70 -14.61
CA ASN A 330 5.72 1.44 -15.35
C ASN A 330 4.65 0.42 -14.91
N CYS A 331 4.19 0.46 -13.65
CA CYS A 331 2.99 -0.27 -13.26
C CYS A 331 1.74 0.23 -13.97
N ALA A 332 1.59 1.54 -14.13
CA ALA A 332 0.57 2.09 -14.99
C ALA A 332 0.67 1.48 -16.40
N ARG A 333 1.83 1.61 -17.05
CA ARG A 333 2.04 1.21 -18.44
C ARG A 333 1.96 -0.30 -18.68
N SER A 334 2.10 -1.12 -17.64
CA SER A 334 2.02 -2.59 -17.74
C SER A 334 0.62 -3.15 -18.02
N THR A 335 -0.44 -2.35 -17.86
CA THR A 335 -1.83 -2.79 -18.04
C THR A 335 -2.60 -1.85 -18.96
N LYS A 336 -3.46 -2.42 -19.81
CA LYS A 336 -4.45 -1.67 -20.59
C LYS A 336 -5.34 -0.83 -19.65
N ARG A 337 -5.57 0.45 -19.99
CA ARG A 337 -6.24 1.39 -19.08
C ARG A 337 -7.21 2.31 -19.79
N TRP A 338 -8.37 2.50 -19.17
CA TRP A 338 -9.32 3.51 -19.60
C TRP A 338 -8.89 4.91 -19.17
N CYS A 339 -8.62 5.78 -20.15
CA CYS A 339 -8.22 7.16 -19.91
C CYS A 339 -9.37 8.17 -20.13
N ASP A 340 -10.62 7.76 -19.88
CA ASP A 340 -11.85 8.59 -19.91
C ASP A 340 -11.89 9.73 -20.96
N THR A 341 -11.58 9.39 -22.20
CA THR A 341 -11.78 10.31 -23.30
C THR A 341 -13.27 10.35 -23.63
N LYS A 342 -13.94 11.48 -23.42
CA LYS A 342 -15.34 11.73 -23.80
C LYS A 342 -15.73 11.33 -25.24
N HIS A 343 -14.75 11.02 -26.09
CA HIS A 343 -14.90 10.67 -27.51
C HIS A 343 -14.19 9.39 -27.96
N ASN A 344 -13.45 8.68 -27.09
CA ASN A 344 -12.84 7.39 -27.44
C ASN A 344 -13.44 6.29 -26.57
N ILE A 345 -13.97 5.28 -27.25
CA ILE A 345 -14.61 4.12 -26.62
C ILE A 345 -13.54 3.11 -26.18
N ASN A 346 -12.29 3.29 -26.60
CA ASN A 346 -11.21 2.32 -26.40
C ASN A 346 -10.27 2.75 -25.27
N ALA A 347 -10.02 1.83 -24.34
CA ALA A 347 -8.91 1.93 -23.40
C ALA A 347 -7.55 1.95 -24.12
N SER A 348 -6.62 2.76 -23.62
CA SER A 348 -5.23 2.79 -24.08
C SER A 348 -4.57 1.45 -23.80
N ASP A 349 -3.93 0.86 -24.81
CA ASP A 349 -3.19 -0.39 -24.66
C ASP A 349 -2.03 -0.23 -23.68
N ALA A 350 -1.57 -1.36 -23.13
CA ALA A 350 -0.36 -1.38 -22.33
C ALA A 350 0.83 -0.87 -23.17
N ALA A 351 1.72 -0.10 -22.55
CA ALA A 351 2.78 0.61 -23.23
C ALA A 351 4.16 0.11 -22.80
N ALA A 352 5.17 0.38 -23.62
CA ALA A 352 6.57 0.10 -23.30
C ALA A 352 6.99 0.81 -22.01
N PRO A 353 7.92 0.29 -21.21
CA PRO A 353 8.37 1.00 -20.01
C PRO A 353 9.05 2.34 -20.34
N VAL A 354 9.20 3.18 -19.32
CA VAL A 354 10.00 4.41 -19.36
C VAL A 354 11.16 4.34 -18.39
N ALA A 355 12.23 5.06 -18.72
CA ALA A 355 13.38 5.29 -17.86
C ALA A 355 13.27 6.62 -17.10
N TRP A 356 13.99 6.76 -15.98
CA TRP A 356 14.17 8.03 -15.30
C TRP A 356 15.10 8.95 -16.09
N SER A 357 14.74 10.24 -16.19
CA SER A 357 15.55 11.28 -16.80
C SER A 357 15.78 12.45 -15.85
N ASP A 358 17.04 12.63 -15.41
CA ASP A 358 17.43 13.77 -14.57
C ASP A 358 17.24 15.11 -15.30
N SER A 359 17.34 15.11 -16.63
CA SER A 359 17.12 16.30 -17.44
C SER A 359 15.65 16.73 -17.41
N ALA A 360 14.74 15.80 -17.65
CA ALA A 360 13.30 16.01 -17.54
C ALA A 360 12.92 16.44 -16.11
N ALA A 361 13.48 15.80 -15.08
CA ALA A 361 13.21 16.15 -13.69
C ALA A 361 13.67 17.56 -13.33
N LYS A 362 14.82 18.00 -13.84
CA LYS A 362 15.32 19.37 -13.64
C LYS A 362 14.42 20.41 -14.33
N SER A 363 14.00 20.14 -15.56
CA SER A 363 13.03 20.98 -16.28
C SER A 363 11.72 21.08 -15.50
N ALA A 364 11.20 19.93 -15.08
CA ALA A 364 9.97 19.80 -14.32
C ALA A 364 10.03 20.57 -12.99
N LYS A 365 11.16 20.47 -12.27
CA LYS A 365 11.42 21.24 -11.04
C LYS A 365 11.41 22.74 -11.26
N THR A 366 11.99 23.21 -12.37
CA THR A 366 12.04 24.64 -12.72
C THR A 366 10.63 25.18 -12.96
N THR A 367 9.79 24.42 -13.68
CA THR A 367 8.38 24.74 -13.88
C THR A 367 7.62 24.78 -12.55
N ALA A 368 7.81 23.77 -11.71
CA ALA A 368 7.21 23.69 -10.38
C ALA A 368 7.52 24.92 -9.51
N ASP A 369 8.78 25.36 -9.50
CA ASP A 369 9.20 26.54 -8.74
C ASP A 369 8.60 27.84 -9.29
N ALA A 370 8.50 27.96 -10.61
CA ALA A 370 7.89 29.11 -11.26
C ALA A 370 6.38 29.23 -10.96
N GLU A 371 5.65 28.11 -10.95
CA GLU A 371 4.22 28.08 -10.58
C GLU A 371 4.01 28.46 -9.11
N LYS A 372 4.87 27.94 -8.21
CA LYS A 372 4.83 28.28 -6.79
C LYS A 372 5.00 29.78 -6.56
N LEU A 373 5.99 30.39 -7.23
CA LEU A 373 6.25 31.83 -7.11
C LEU A 373 5.08 32.69 -7.60
N ASN A 374 4.38 32.25 -8.64
CA ASN A 374 3.30 33.02 -9.26
C ASN A 374 1.92 32.80 -8.61
N SER A 375 1.81 31.88 -7.62
CA SER A 375 0.53 31.52 -6.94
C SER A 375 -0.62 31.21 -7.91
N LYS A 376 -0.29 30.79 -9.13
CA LYS A 376 -1.20 30.44 -10.21
C LYS A 376 -0.55 29.29 -10.96
N VAL A 377 -1.32 28.22 -11.20
CA VAL A 377 -0.96 27.17 -12.17
C VAL A 377 -1.13 27.78 -13.56
N THR A 378 -0.16 28.58 -13.99
CA THR A 378 -0.15 29.10 -15.35
C THR A 378 0.43 28.05 -16.27
N LYS A 379 -0.42 27.39 -17.07
CA LYS A 379 -0.05 26.55 -18.24
C LYS A 379 0.96 27.22 -19.21
N ALA A 380 1.30 28.50 -19.00
CA ALA A 380 1.97 29.36 -19.96
C ALA A 380 3.51 29.30 -19.92
N GLN A 381 4.13 28.61 -18.95
CA GLN A 381 5.60 28.48 -18.88
C GLN A 381 6.14 27.08 -19.17
N SER A 382 5.25 26.11 -19.37
CA SER A 382 5.62 24.79 -19.85
C SER A 382 4.88 24.54 -21.15
N ASN A 383 5.54 23.95 -22.14
CA ASN A 383 4.83 23.25 -23.21
C ASN A 383 4.17 21.94 -22.69
N LEU A 384 3.96 21.82 -21.36
CA LEU A 384 3.54 20.61 -20.68
C LEU A 384 2.05 20.74 -20.37
N SER A 385 1.24 20.06 -21.15
CA SER A 385 -0.08 19.60 -20.69
C SER A 385 0.14 18.84 -19.37
N ASN A 386 -0.75 19.00 -18.39
CA ASN A 386 -0.85 18.09 -17.22
C ASN A 386 0.09 18.36 -16.03
N VAL A 387 -0.13 19.51 -15.39
CA VAL A 387 0.33 19.78 -14.02
C VAL A 387 -0.82 19.58 -13.05
N SER A 388 -0.67 18.70 -12.05
CA SER A 388 -1.56 18.70 -10.88
C SER A 388 -0.72 18.78 -9.62
N PRO A 389 -0.94 19.81 -8.77
CA PRO A 389 -0.36 19.80 -7.44
C PRO A 389 -1.09 18.74 -6.60
N VAL A 390 -0.34 17.85 -5.98
CA VAL A 390 -0.87 16.85 -5.04
C VAL A 390 0.06 16.84 -3.85
N ARG A 391 -0.44 17.09 -2.63
CA ARG A 391 0.41 17.02 -1.44
C ARG A 391 0.59 15.58 -1.03
N SER A 392 1.79 15.03 -1.22
CA SER A 392 2.10 13.65 -0.87
C SER A 392 3.49 13.55 -0.22
N TYR A 393 3.78 12.41 0.41
CA TYR A 393 5.12 12.05 0.88
C TYR A 393 5.77 10.98 -0.03
N SER A 394 5.00 10.51 -1.01
CA SER A 394 5.27 9.39 -1.89
C SER A 394 4.95 9.81 -3.32
N ALA A 395 5.76 9.38 -4.29
CA ALA A 395 5.45 9.60 -5.71
C ALA A 395 4.36 8.64 -6.22
N ILE A 396 4.10 7.53 -5.51
CA ILE A 396 3.10 6.54 -5.90
C ILE A 396 1.69 7.13 -5.82
N THR A 397 1.31 7.73 -4.68
CA THR A 397 -0.02 8.32 -4.47
C THR A 397 -0.43 9.26 -5.61
N PRO A 398 0.32 10.32 -5.94
CA PRO A 398 -0.08 11.27 -6.97
C PRO A 398 -0.02 10.70 -8.40
N LEU A 399 0.82 9.72 -8.69
CA LEU A 399 0.96 9.16 -10.04
C LEU A 399 -0.02 8.03 -10.32
N PHE A 400 -0.30 7.16 -9.34
CA PHE A 400 -1.12 5.95 -9.50
C PHE A 400 -2.04 5.64 -8.31
N GLY A 401 -1.75 6.11 -7.10
CA GLY A 401 -2.42 5.59 -5.91
C GLY A 401 -3.67 6.33 -5.44
N ASP A 402 -3.80 7.61 -5.76
CA ASP A 402 -4.77 8.51 -5.14
C ASP A 402 -6.22 8.22 -5.57
N GLY A 403 -7.09 7.95 -4.59
CA GLY A 403 -8.48 7.58 -4.79
C GLY A 403 -8.68 6.14 -5.27
N TYR A 404 -9.94 5.78 -5.50
CA TYR A 404 -10.34 4.42 -5.86
C TYR A 404 -10.28 4.18 -7.38
N PRO A 405 -10.04 2.93 -7.82
CA PRO A 405 -10.24 2.51 -9.20
C PRO A 405 -11.60 2.93 -9.75
N GLN A 406 -11.63 3.33 -11.02
CA GLN A 406 -12.85 3.71 -11.74
C GLN A 406 -13.18 2.67 -12.80
N THR A 407 -14.46 2.37 -12.98
CA THR A 407 -14.93 1.48 -14.04
C THR A 407 -16.01 2.17 -14.85
N ASN A 408 -15.80 2.25 -16.16
CA ASN A 408 -16.86 2.56 -17.10
C ASN A 408 -17.70 1.30 -17.33
N THR A 409 -18.89 1.27 -16.73
CA THR A 409 -19.80 0.12 -16.79
C THR A 409 -20.44 -0.09 -18.15
N VAL A 410 -20.50 0.95 -19.01
CA VAL A 410 -21.07 0.85 -20.35
C VAL A 410 -20.15 0.07 -21.29
N PHE A 411 -18.83 0.28 -21.16
CA PHE A 411 -17.83 -0.36 -22.02
C PHE A 411 -17.01 -1.45 -21.30
N ASN A 412 -17.32 -1.70 -20.03
CA ASN A 412 -16.58 -2.60 -19.14
C ASN A 412 -15.06 -2.34 -19.17
N GLN A 413 -14.68 -1.06 -19.05
CA GLN A 413 -13.28 -0.63 -19.06
C GLN A 413 -12.90 -0.01 -17.73
N THR A 414 -11.71 -0.33 -17.25
CA THR A 414 -11.24 0.04 -15.92
C THR A 414 -10.05 0.98 -15.98
N ASN A 415 -10.03 1.93 -15.07
CA ASN A 415 -8.84 2.64 -14.65
C ASN A 415 -8.52 2.22 -13.21
N ASN A 416 -7.50 1.37 -13.05
CA ASN A 416 -7.09 0.85 -11.75
C ASN A 416 -6.12 1.78 -10.99
N ALA A 417 -5.83 2.96 -11.51
CA ALA A 417 -4.81 3.85 -10.98
C ALA A 417 -5.39 4.97 -10.10
N GLY A 418 -6.58 4.81 -9.54
CA GLY A 418 -7.15 5.79 -8.61
C GLY A 418 -7.60 7.10 -9.25
N SER A 419 -8.87 7.47 -9.05
CA SER A 419 -9.49 8.66 -9.69
C SER A 419 -8.81 10.00 -9.40
N GLY A 420 -8.08 10.11 -8.29
CA GLY A 420 -7.38 11.32 -7.86
C GLY A 420 -6.00 11.47 -8.50
N SER A 421 -5.39 10.37 -8.95
CA SER A 421 -4.01 10.35 -9.44
C SER A 421 -3.88 10.87 -10.88
N GLN A 422 -2.67 11.15 -11.33
CA GLN A 422 -2.38 11.52 -12.71
C GLN A 422 -2.78 10.41 -13.68
N THR A 423 -2.43 9.16 -13.40
CA THR A 423 -2.84 8.02 -14.26
C THR A 423 -4.36 7.79 -14.23
N GLY A 424 -5.06 8.25 -13.19
CA GLY A 424 -6.52 8.23 -13.09
C GLY A 424 -7.24 9.26 -13.94
N ARG A 425 -6.60 10.38 -14.29
CA ARG A 425 -7.24 11.51 -14.96
C ARG A 425 -7.06 11.45 -16.46
N VAL A 426 -8.11 11.81 -17.20
CA VAL A 426 -8.19 11.74 -18.68
C VAL A 426 -6.89 12.08 -19.40
N THR A 427 -6.50 13.36 -19.38
CA THR A 427 -5.41 13.89 -20.19
C THR A 427 -4.06 13.36 -19.74
N SER A 428 -3.85 13.28 -18.43
CA SER A 428 -2.62 12.76 -17.84
C SER A 428 -2.44 11.25 -18.08
N CYS A 429 -3.53 10.49 -18.07
CA CYS A 429 -3.54 9.06 -18.38
C CYS A 429 -3.12 8.81 -19.83
N GLN A 430 -3.60 9.62 -20.78
CA GLN A 430 -3.20 9.49 -22.19
C GLN A 430 -1.70 9.71 -22.37
N ASP A 431 -1.15 10.76 -21.76
CA ASP A 431 0.28 11.06 -21.84
C ASP A 431 1.12 9.95 -21.18
N ILE A 432 0.74 9.49 -19.98
CA ILE A 432 1.42 8.39 -19.28
C ILE A 432 1.37 7.09 -20.08
N MET A 433 0.30 6.84 -20.83
CA MET A 433 0.11 5.62 -21.62
C MET A 433 0.60 5.75 -23.08
N ASP A 434 1.11 6.91 -23.50
CA ASP A 434 1.57 7.11 -24.87
C ASP A 434 2.86 6.29 -25.12
N PRO A 435 2.88 5.39 -26.12
CA PRO A 435 4.03 4.53 -26.40
C PRO A 435 5.24 5.27 -26.98
N SER A 436 5.08 6.50 -27.48
CA SER A 436 6.20 7.32 -27.99
C SER A 436 7.11 7.82 -26.87
N HIS A 437 6.59 7.89 -25.66
CA HIS A 437 7.30 8.35 -24.49
C HIS A 437 8.22 7.26 -23.93
N THR A 438 9.51 7.58 -23.80
CA THR A 438 10.55 6.62 -23.39
C THR A 438 11.24 6.95 -22.06
N GLU A 439 11.10 8.19 -21.61
CA GLU A 439 11.70 8.72 -20.39
C GLU A 439 10.69 9.51 -19.58
N ILE A 440 10.88 9.60 -18.26
CA ILE A 440 10.10 10.42 -17.34
C ILE A 440 11.00 11.13 -16.32
N GLY A 441 10.64 12.35 -15.97
CA GLY A 441 11.19 13.05 -14.81
C GLY A 441 10.13 13.91 -14.15
N ILE A 442 10.23 14.08 -12.84
CA ILE A 442 9.24 14.79 -12.02
C ILE A 442 9.85 15.95 -11.25
N GLY A 443 9.11 17.05 -11.17
CA GLY A 443 9.39 18.19 -10.29
C GLY A 443 8.61 18.08 -8.98
N TYR A 444 9.22 18.50 -7.86
CA TYR A 444 8.53 18.58 -6.56
C TYR A 444 9.17 19.61 -5.64
N SER A 445 8.47 20.06 -4.58
CA SER A 445 8.99 21.05 -3.63
C SER A 445 8.79 20.58 -2.19
N SER A 446 9.88 20.27 -1.49
CA SER A 446 9.86 19.98 -0.06
C SER A 446 9.77 21.26 0.76
N THR A 447 8.66 21.47 1.48
CA THR A 447 8.54 22.55 2.47
C THR A 447 7.96 22.01 3.77
N PRO A 448 8.54 22.32 4.95
CA PRO A 448 7.91 21.97 6.23
C PRO A 448 6.51 22.60 6.34
N VAL A 449 5.55 21.90 6.94
CA VAL A 449 4.28 22.52 7.34
C VAL A 449 4.55 23.42 8.54
N LEU A 450 4.21 24.71 8.44
CA LEU A 450 4.20 25.61 9.59
C LEU A 450 3.32 25.03 10.72
N GLY A 451 3.92 24.73 11.87
CA GLY A 451 3.22 24.20 13.05
C GLY A 451 3.18 22.66 13.15
N SER A 452 3.90 21.92 12.31
CA SER A 452 4.00 20.46 12.39
C SER A 452 5.44 20.00 12.19
N ALA A 453 5.86 18.98 12.95
CA ALA A 453 7.11 18.25 12.68
C ALA A 453 7.04 17.38 11.40
N LYS A 454 5.94 17.47 10.64
CA LYS A 454 5.69 16.71 9.41
C LYS A 454 6.03 17.55 8.18
N TYR A 455 6.86 17.00 7.30
CA TYR A 455 7.27 17.61 6.02
C TYR A 455 6.19 17.46 4.95
N SER A 456 5.19 18.34 4.82
CA SER A 456 4.32 18.22 3.63
C SER A 456 5.12 18.56 2.38
N ILE A 457 5.41 17.59 1.51
CA ILE A 457 5.90 17.94 0.19
C ILE A 457 4.72 18.65 -0.49
N GLN A 458 4.90 19.95 -0.80
CA GLN A 458 3.96 20.67 -1.65
C GLN A 458 4.40 20.33 -3.07
N ASP A 459 3.98 19.17 -3.54
CA ASP A 459 4.42 18.69 -4.83
C ASP A 459 3.67 19.40 -5.95
N PHE A 460 4.43 20.03 -6.83
CA PHE A 460 3.98 20.44 -8.15
C PHE A 460 4.51 19.39 -9.12
N TRP A 461 3.75 18.31 -9.31
CA TRP A 461 4.14 17.25 -10.23
C TRP A 461 3.95 17.73 -11.68
N THR A 462 5.06 17.98 -12.35
CA THR A 462 5.13 18.14 -13.80
C THR A 462 5.96 16.99 -14.35
N HIS A 463 5.58 16.41 -15.49
CA HIS A 463 6.36 15.37 -16.16
C HIS A 463 6.66 15.80 -17.60
N GLU A 464 7.92 15.65 -18.02
CA GLU A 464 8.30 15.74 -19.43
C GLU A 464 8.56 14.32 -19.91
N LEU A 465 7.83 13.92 -20.95
CA LEU A 465 8.05 12.68 -21.67
C LEU A 465 8.62 13.08 -23.05
N ARG A 466 9.70 12.44 -23.48
CA ARG A 466 10.29 12.65 -24.81
C ARG A 466 10.17 11.40 -25.67
#